data_AF-A0A2G8D0V5-F1
#
_entry.id   AF-A0A2G8D0V5-F1
#
_cell.length_a   1.000
_cell.length_b   1.000
_cell.length_c   1.000
_cell.angle_alpha   90.00
_cell.angle_beta   90.00
_cell.angle_gamma   90.00
#
_symmetry.space_group_name_H-M   'P 1'
#
loop_
_entity.id
_entity.type
_entity.pdbx_description
1 polymer ?
#
loop_
_entity_poly.entity_id
_entity_poly.type
_entity_poly.pdbx_seq_one_letter_code
_entity_poly.pdbx_strand_id
1 'polypeptide(L)'
;MKRAYRLLAPLGLSAALALTGACSILPKGEPLDIYRLPVSQAGATALNQALPWSLQLLKPQAGDALNSARIAVIPQGNLISSYKASRWSDPAPILLRNRLLDGFQRDGRVQLLSTDDSNLQT
;
A
#
# COMPACT_ATOMS: atom_id res chain seq x y z
N MET A 1 -11.76 56.76 -34.56
CA MET A 1 -10.70 56.11 -33.75
C MET A 1 -11.21 55.27 -32.56
N LYS A 2 -12.36 55.59 -31.92
CA LYS A 2 -12.89 54.84 -30.75
C LYS A 2 -13.44 53.42 -31.05
N ARG A 3 -13.81 53.11 -32.30
CA ARG A 3 -14.36 51.79 -32.70
C ARG A 3 -13.28 50.70 -32.85
N ALA A 4 -12.09 51.06 -33.32
CA ALA A 4 -10.97 50.12 -33.44
C ALA A 4 -10.52 49.60 -32.07
N TYR A 5 -10.48 50.49 -31.06
CA TYR A 5 -10.11 50.12 -29.69
C TYR A 5 -11.11 49.16 -29.03
N ARG A 6 -12.41 49.25 -29.38
CA ARG A 6 -13.45 48.33 -28.88
C ARG A 6 -13.33 46.91 -29.44
N LEU A 7 -12.75 46.74 -30.63
CA LEU A 7 -12.51 45.44 -31.25
C LEU A 7 -11.18 44.81 -30.80
N LEU A 8 -10.22 45.64 -30.38
CA LEU A 8 -8.93 45.19 -29.83
C LEU A 8 -9.03 44.71 -28.37
N ALA A 9 -9.97 45.25 -27.60
CA ALA A 9 -10.20 44.86 -26.20
C ALA A 9 -10.54 43.37 -25.96
N PRO A 10 -11.46 42.72 -26.71
CA PRO A 10 -11.74 41.30 -26.51
C PRO A 10 -10.58 40.40 -26.97
N LEU A 11 -9.77 40.85 -27.93
CA LEU A 11 -8.58 40.13 -28.41
C LEU A 11 -7.46 40.15 -27.36
N GLY A 12 -7.27 41.29 -26.68
CA GLY A 12 -6.32 41.39 -25.57
C GLY A 12 -6.76 40.56 -24.35
N LEU A 13 -8.05 40.53 -24.04
CA LEU A 13 -8.60 39.74 -22.93
C LEU A 13 -8.44 38.22 -23.16
N SER A 14 -8.70 37.75 -24.38
CA SER A 14 -8.55 36.34 -24.74
C SER A 14 -7.09 35.89 -24.74
N ALA A 15 -6.17 36.75 -25.22
CA ALA A 15 -4.73 36.49 -25.10
C ALA A 15 -4.28 36.40 -23.63
N ALA A 16 -4.72 37.31 -22.76
CA ALA A 16 -4.38 37.27 -21.34
C ALA A 16 -4.91 36.02 -20.62
N LEU A 17 -6.11 35.55 -20.98
CA LEU A 17 -6.69 34.34 -20.40
C LEU A 17 -6.02 33.04 -20.90
N ALA A 18 -5.44 33.06 -22.10
CA ALA A 18 -4.66 31.93 -22.62
C ALA A 18 -3.32 31.76 -21.87
N LEU A 19 -2.72 32.85 -21.36
CA LEU A 19 -1.46 32.78 -20.61
C LEU A 19 -1.63 32.21 -19.18
N THR A 20 -2.82 32.22 -18.59
CA THR A 20 -3.04 31.69 -17.23
C THR A 20 -3.21 30.17 -17.17
N GLY A 21 -3.52 29.51 -18.30
CA GLY A 21 -3.73 28.06 -18.38
C GLY A 21 -2.44 27.22 -18.49
N ALA A 22 -1.27 27.84 -18.71
CA ALA A 22 -0.02 27.14 -18.98
C ALA A 22 0.85 26.84 -17.73
N CYS A 23 0.49 27.39 -16.56
CA CYS A 23 1.23 27.14 -15.32
C CYS A 23 0.74 25.85 -14.65
N SER A 24 1.15 24.69 -15.17
CA SER A 24 1.01 23.42 -14.44
C SER A 24 2.05 23.37 -13.32
N ILE A 25 1.70 23.95 -12.17
CA ILE A 25 2.55 24.02 -10.96
C ILE A 25 2.53 22.70 -10.19
N LEU A 26 1.72 21.72 -10.60
CA LEU A 26 1.56 20.46 -9.89
C LEU A 26 2.63 19.47 -10.37
N PRO A 27 3.64 19.15 -9.54
CA PRO A 27 4.66 18.18 -9.92
C PRO A 27 3.97 16.84 -10.22
N LYS A 28 4.40 16.17 -11.29
CA LYS A 28 3.94 14.80 -11.55
C LYS A 28 4.29 13.96 -10.32
N GLY A 29 3.27 13.35 -9.70
CA GLY A 29 3.48 12.47 -8.56
C GLY A 29 4.45 11.36 -8.94
N GLU A 30 5.46 11.14 -8.10
CA GLU A 30 6.42 10.07 -8.33
C GLU A 30 5.69 8.72 -8.28
N PRO A 31 5.86 7.83 -9.26
CA PRO A 31 5.19 6.53 -9.27
C PRO A 31 5.50 5.77 -7.97
N LEU A 32 4.48 5.23 -7.32
CA LEU A 32 4.61 4.53 -6.04
C LEU A 32 4.43 3.03 -6.25
N ASP A 33 5.51 2.27 -6.09
CA ASP A 33 5.46 0.81 -6.18
C ASP A 33 4.88 0.20 -4.89
N ILE A 34 3.95 -0.73 -5.07
CA ILE A 34 3.29 -1.43 -3.97
C ILE A 34 3.69 -2.90 -4.01
N TYR A 35 4.46 -3.32 -3.02
CA TYR A 35 4.95 -4.67 -2.85
C TYR A 35 4.02 -5.48 -1.94
N ARG A 36 3.89 -6.77 -2.23
CA ARG A 36 3.23 -7.76 -1.38
C ARG A 36 4.24 -8.81 -0.98
N LEU A 37 4.05 -9.45 0.18
CA LEU A 37 4.89 -10.59 0.54
C LEU A 37 4.66 -11.74 -0.46
N PRO A 38 5.72 -12.31 -1.05
CA PRO A 38 5.57 -13.38 -2.02
C PRO A 38 4.97 -14.62 -1.35
N VAL A 39 4.14 -15.32 -2.11
CA VAL A 39 3.56 -16.58 -1.65
C VAL A 39 4.39 -17.73 -2.19
N SER A 40 5.19 -18.35 -1.32
CA SER A 40 5.92 -19.58 -1.65
C SER A 40 4.91 -20.66 -2.03
N GLN A 41 5.05 -21.20 -3.23
CA GLN A 41 4.30 -22.35 -3.74
C GLN A 41 4.85 -23.65 -3.17
N ALA A 42 5.20 -23.68 -1.88
CA ALA A 42 5.62 -24.93 -1.26
C ALA A 42 4.41 -25.87 -1.30
N GLY A 43 4.53 -26.94 -2.09
CA GLY A 43 3.47 -27.90 -2.32
C GLY A 43 2.97 -28.41 -0.99
N ALA A 44 1.70 -28.13 -0.69
CA ALA A 44 1.01 -28.76 0.41
C ALA A 44 1.06 -30.26 0.12
N THR A 45 1.99 -30.97 0.76
CA THR A 45 1.89 -32.41 0.89
C THR A 45 0.76 -32.58 1.89
N ALA A 46 -0.48 -32.55 1.38
CA ALA A 46 -1.67 -32.68 2.18
C ALA A 46 -1.60 -34.03 2.89
N LEU A 47 -1.11 -34.02 4.14
CA LEU A 47 -1.36 -35.11 5.06
C LEU A 47 -2.87 -35.05 5.32
N ASN A 48 -3.59 -36.09 4.89
CA ASN A 48 -5.05 -36.18 4.78
C ASN A 48 -5.83 -36.07 6.12
N GLN A 49 -5.22 -35.61 7.21
CA GLN A 49 -5.84 -35.56 8.52
C GLN A 49 -5.98 -34.12 8.98
N ALA A 50 -7.23 -33.70 9.12
CA ALA A 50 -7.59 -32.46 9.80
C ALA A 50 -7.16 -32.54 11.26
N LEU A 51 -6.60 -31.45 11.77
CA LEU A 51 -6.16 -31.36 13.15
C LEU A 51 -7.31 -30.85 14.03
N PRO A 52 -7.54 -31.44 15.22
CA PRO A 52 -8.69 -31.12 16.06
C PRO A 52 -8.44 -29.91 16.98
N TRP A 53 -7.77 -28.88 16.48
CA TRP A 53 -7.51 -27.65 17.23
C TRP A 53 -7.80 -26.42 16.37
N SER A 54 -8.09 -25.31 17.05
CA SER A 54 -8.27 -23.99 16.45
C SER A 54 -7.00 -23.15 16.61
N LEU A 55 -6.74 -22.30 15.62
CA LEU A 55 -5.61 -21.38 15.63
C LEU A 55 -6.11 -19.96 15.40
N GLN A 56 -5.85 -19.10 16.39
CA GLN A 56 -6.00 -17.67 16.23
C GLN A 56 -4.63 -17.04 15.94
N LEU A 57 -4.54 -16.35 14.82
CA LEU A 57 -3.36 -15.59 14.45
C LEU A 57 -3.50 -14.15 14.93
N LEU A 58 -2.73 -13.81 15.95
CA LEU A 58 -2.65 -12.45 16.48
C LEU A 58 -1.75 -11.59 15.60
N LYS A 59 -2.06 -10.29 15.51
CA LYS A 59 -1.16 -9.30 14.93
C LYS A 59 0.17 -9.29 15.69
N PRO A 60 1.31 -9.51 15.01
CA PRO A 60 2.62 -9.41 15.62
C PRO A 60 2.86 -8.04 16.25
N GLN A 61 3.55 -8.01 17.38
CA GLN A 61 4.01 -6.75 17.96
C GLN A 61 5.25 -6.28 17.18
N ALA A 62 5.29 -5.00 16.83
CA ALA A 62 6.42 -4.40 16.14
C ALA A 62 6.64 -2.96 16.63
N GLY A 63 7.91 -2.54 16.68
CA GLY A 63 8.24 -1.15 16.96
C GLY A 63 7.83 -0.21 15.81
N ASP A 64 7.79 1.09 16.10
CA ASP A 64 7.25 2.11 15.19
C ASP A 64 7.89 2.12 13.80
N ALA A 65 9.18 1.81 13.73
CA ALA A 65 9.92 1.72 12.47
C ALA A 65 9.34 0.67 11.49
N LEU A 66 8.72 -0.40 12.02
CA LEU A 66 8.11 -1.48 11.25
C LEU A 66 6.58 -1.45 11.29
N ASN A 67 5.97 -0.73 12.23
CA ASN A 67 4.53 -0.58 12.34
C ASN A 67 3.99 0.44 11.31
N SER A 68 4.37 0.28 10.05
CA SER A 68 3.90 1.09 8.92
C SER A 68 4.00 0.28 7.62
N ALA A 69 3.40 0.80 6.56
CA ALA A 69 3.54 0.23 5.22
C ALA A 69 4.88 0.62 4.54
N ARG A 70 5.78 1.36 5.20
CA ARG A 70 7.07 1.72 4.62
C ARG A 70 8.00 0.49 4.66
N ILE A 71 8.76 0.29 3.58
CA ILE A 71 9.76 -0.78 3.55
C ILE A 71 11.00 -0.26 4.29
N ALA A 72 11.21 -0.74 5.52
CA ALA A 72 12.35 -0.35 6.35
C ALA A 72 13.66 -0.90 5.79
N VAL A 73 14.72 -0.11 5.90
CA VAL A 73 16.09 -0.43 5.42
C VAL A 73 17.07 0.09 6.45
N ILE A 74 18.19 -0.62 6.63
CA ILE A 74 19.31 -0.17 7.46
C ILE A 74 20.49 0.09 6.51
N PRO A 75 20.66 1.32 5.99
CA PRO A 75 21.70 1.59 5.01
C PRO A 75 23.09 1.66 5.64
N GLN A 76 23.19 2.08 6.91
CA GLN A 76 24.46 2.20 7.62
C GLN A 76 24.26 2.15 9.13
N GLY A 77 25.08 1.35 9.82
CA GLY A 77 25.12 1.26 11.28
C GLY A 77 23.73 1.13 11.92
N ASN A 78 23.38 2.12 12.74
CA ASN A 78 22.14 2.14 13.54
C ASN A 78 21.06 3.06 12.95
N LEU A 79 21.19 3.49 11.69
CA LEU A 79 20.18 4.30 11.01
C LEU A 79 19.11 3.39 10.41
N ILE A 80 17.86 3.53 10.86
CA ILE A 80 16.71 2.93 10.16
C ILE A 80 16.10 3.99 9.24
N SER A 81 15.97 3.66 7.96
CA SER A 81 15.34 4.49 6.95
C SER A 81 14.26 3.69 6.21
N SER A 82 13.65 4.28 5.19
CA SER A 82 12.65 3.63 4.34
C SER A 82 12.94 3.85 2.87
N TYR A 83 12.68 2.85 2.02
CA TYR A 83 12.81 3.01 0.57
C TYR A 83 11.93 4.16 0.05
N LYS A 84 12.49 4.95 -0.87
CA LYS A 84 11.75 6.01 -1.57
C LYS A 84 10.83 5.37 -2.61
N ALA A 85 9.62 5.93 -2.76
CA ALA A 85 8.67 5.54 -3.81
C ALA A 85 8.33 4.03 -3.84
N SER A 86 8.51 3.33 -2.71
CA SER A 86 8.20 1.92 -2.56
C SER A 86 7.60 1.68 -1.18
N ARG A 87 6.52 0.91 -1.15
CA ARG A 87 5.82 0.56 0.08
C ARG A 87 5.32 -0.87 0.02
N TRP A 88 5.08 -1.42 1.19
CA TRP A 88 4.22 -2.58 1.36
C TRP A 88 2.75 -2.23 1.06
N SER A 89 1.95 -3.24 0.69
CA SER A 89 0.50 -3.08 0.58
C SER A 89 -0.14 -2.69 1.91
N ASP A 90 0.32 -3.32 2.99
CA ASP A 90 -0.20 -3.16 4.35
C ASP A 90 0.94 -2.90 5.36
N PRO A 91 0.65 -2.47 6.59
CA PRO A 91 1.65 -2.42 7.65
C PRO A 91 2.33 -3.78 7.87
N ALA A 92 3.63 -3.78 8.14
CA ALA A 92 4.41 -5.03 8.20
C ALA A 92 3.83 -6.11 9.16
N PRO A 93 3.29 -5.76 10.35
CA PRO A 93 2.65 -6.76 11.21
C PRO A 93 1.44 -7.44 10.57
N ILE A 94 0.58 -6.65 9.90
CA ILE A 94 -0.61 -7.14 9.21
C ILE A 94 -0.22 -8.00 8.02
N LEU A 95 0.76 -7.55 7.23
CA LEU A 95 1.32 -8.32 6.12
C LEU A 95 1.76 -9.72 6.57
N LEU A 96 2.54 -9.79 7.66
CA LEU A 96 3.06 -11.06 8.16
C LEU A 96 1.93 -11.98 8.65
N ARG A 97 0.98 -11.43 9.43
CA ARG A 97 -0.18 -12.20 9.91
C ARG A 97 -0.98 -12.78 8.75
N ASN A 98 -1.31 -11.95 7.76
CA ASN A 98 -2.09 -12.38 6.60
C ASN A 98 -1.30 -13.42 5.77
N ARG A 99 0.02 -13.26 5.64
CA ARG A 99 0.86 -14.24 4.96
C ARG A 99 0.89 -15.60 5.66
N LEU A 100 0.89 -15.61 6.99
CA LEU A 100 0.77 -16.84 7.80
C LEU A 100 -0.61 -17.47 7.63
N LEU A 101 -1.68 -16.67 7.69
CA LEU A 101 -3.04 -17.12 7.45
C LEU A 101 -3.17 -17.81 6.08
N ASP A 102 -2.67 -17.16 5.02
CA ASP A 102 -2.64 -17.75 3.66
C ASP A 102 -1.88 -19.08 3.62
N GLY A 103 -0.81 -19.20 4.42
CA GLY A 103 -0.03 -20.43 4.56
C GLY A 103 -0.83 -21.57 5.19
N PHE A 104 -1.47 -21.30 6.34
CA PHE A 104 -2.31 -22.30 7.03
C PHE A 104 -3.56 -22.68 6.22
N GLN A 105 -4.18 -21.73 5.52
CA GLN A 105 -5.31 -22.00 4.63
C GLN A 105 -4.90 -22.93 3.48
N ARG A 106 -3.73 -22.74 2.89
CA ARG A 106 -3.21 -23.62 1.84
C ARG A 106 -2.77 -24.98 2.36
N ASP A 107 -2.28 -25.06 3.59
CA ASP A 107 -1.94 -26.32 4.25
C ASP A 107 -3.19 -27.18 4.51
N GLY A 108 -4.33 -26.56 4.81
CA GLY A 108 -5.65 -27.20 4.88
C GLY A 108 -5.88 -28.12 6.08
N ARG A 109 -4.83 -28.45 6.86
CA ARG A 109 -4.97 -29.30 8.06
C ARG A 109 -5.65 -28.58 9.22
N VAL A 110 -5.50 -27.26 9.32
CA VAL A 110 -6.14 -26.44 10.36
C VAL A 110 -7.41 -25.83 9.78
N GLN A 111 -8.57 -26.38 10.13
CA GLN A 111 -9.86 -25.93 9.58
C GLN A 111 -10.44 -24.72 10.32
N LEU A 112 -10.13 -24.58 11.61
CA LEU A 112 -10.63 -23.51 12.47
C LEU A 112 -9.56 -22.41 12.60
N LEU A 113 -9.53 -21.52 11.61
CA LEU A 113 -8.60 -20.38 11.56
C LEU A 113 -9.34 -19.08 11.88
N SER A 114 -8.75 -18.24 12.75
CA SER A 114 -9.23 -16.89 13.02
C SER A 114 -8.08 -15.89 13.11
N THR A 115 -8.42 -14.61 13.08
CA THR A 115 -7.48 -13.51 13.37
C THR A 115 -7.98 -12.68 14.54
N ASP A 116 -7.12 -11.86 15.13
CA ASP A 116 -7.49 -10.94 16.21
C ASP A 116 -8.46 -9.83 15.80
N ASP A 117 -8.45 -9.41 14.53
CA ASP A 117 -9.34 -8.37 14.02
C ASP A 117 -10.69 -8.91 13.51
N SER A 118 -10.81 -10.24 13.36
CA SER A 118 -12.07 -10.89 13.00
C SER A 118 -13.04 -10.81 14.17
N ASN A 119 -13.81 -9.73 14.26
CA ASN A 119 -15.03 -9.74 15.05
C ASN A 119 -15.89 -10.91 14.57
N LEU A 120 -16.15 -11.87 15.45
CA LEU A 120 -17.14 -12.91 15.22
C LEU A 120 -18.49 -12.20 15.09
N GLN A 121 -18.95 -11.99 13.85
CA GLN A 121 -20.34 -11.62 13.62
C GLN A 121 -21.19 -12.81 14.07
N THR A 122 -21.77 -12.68 15.26
CA THR A 122 -22.80 -13.56 15.81
C THR A 122 -24.12 -13.35 15.10
#